data_AF-A0A349EF31-F1
#
_entry.id   AF-A0A349EF31-F1
#
_cell.length_a   1.000
_cell.length_b   1.000
_cell.length_c   1.000
_cell.angle_alpha   90.00
_cell.angle_beta   90.00
_cell.angle_gamma   90.00
#
_symmetry.space_group_name_H-M   'P 1'
#
loop_
_entity.id
_entity.type
_entity.pdbx_description
1 polymer ?
#
loop_
_entity_poly.entity_id
_entity_poly.type
_entity_poly.pdbx_seq_one_letter_code
_entity_poly.pdbx_strand_id
1 'polypeptide(L)'
;MKGNFFMEGLFQVMPPLSAEEYAELKADIQSRGVMVPIEYDEAGAVLDGHHRLKACTELGLKEWPSVVRLGMDEAAKRTHARKLNMARRHLNQEQRRGLIQAELKENPEKSNRQIADELKVSDHTVKAVRDDLEST
;
A
#
# COMPACT_ATOMS: atom_id res chain seq x y z
N MET A 1 -21.69 -22.54 -0.67
CA MET A 1 -22.13 -21.16 -0.31
C MET A 1 -21.24 -20.73 0.84
N LYS A 2 -20.42 -19.67 0.82
CA LYS A 2 -20.34 -18.43 0.04
C LYS A 2 -18.82 -18.16 -0.15
N GLY A 3 -18.32 -17.90 -1.35
CA GLY A 3 -18.36 -16.57 -1.96
C GLY A 3 -17.47 -15.61 -1.17
N ASN A 4 -16.14 -15.67 -1.35
CA ASN A 4 -15.28 -14.58 -0.92
C ASN A 4 -14.68 -13.97 -2.18
N PHE A 5 -15.43 -13.01 -2.73
CA PHE A 5 -14.92 -12.03 -3.67
C PHE A 5 -13.71 -11.37 -2.99
N PHE A 6 -12.50 -11.75 -3.41
CA PHE A 6 -11.32 -10.94 -3.14
C PHE A 6 -11.58 -9.61 -3.85
N MET A 7 -11.91 -8.56 -3.10
CA MET A 7 -12.08 -7.23 -3.66
C MET A 7 -10.71 -6.70 -4.08
N GLU A 8 -10.28 -7.13 -5.27
CA GLU A 8 -9.00 -6.75 -5.87
C GLU A 8 -8.91 -5.23 -5.98
N GLY A 9 -7.82 -4.66 -5.44
CA GLY A 9 -7.35 -3.33 -5.77
C GLY A 9 -7.80 -2.16 -4.90
N LEU A 10 -8.72 -2.32 -3.94
CA LEU A 10 -9.27 -1.19 -3.15
C LEU A 10 -8.19 -0.34 -2.44
N PHE A 11 -7.14 -0.98 -1.95
CA PHE A 11 -6.02 -0.32 -1.27
C PHE A 11 -4.67 -0.54 -1.96
N GLN A 12 -4.68 -0.96 -3.24
CA GLN A 12 -3.45 -1.08 -4.02
C GLN A 12 -2.97 0.30 -4.47
N VAL A 13 -2.29 0.99 -3.57
CA VAL A 13 -1.83 2.38 -3.75
C VAL A 13 -0.48 2.50 -4.45
N MET A 14 0.18 1.37 -4.74
CA MET A 14 1.53 1.33 -5.33
C MET A 14 1.51 0.78 -6.75
N PRO A 15 2.41 1.27 -7.64
CA PRO A 15 2.63 0.63 -8.93
C PRO A 15 2.99 -0.86 -8.78
N PRO A 16 2.64 -1.67 -9.79
CA PRO A 16 2.99 -3.08 -9.82
C PRO A 16 4.51 -3.25 -9.79
N LEU A 17 4.96 -4.37 -9.24
CA LEU A 17 6.35 -4.79 -9.40
C LEU A 17 6.65 -5.07 -10.88
N SER A 18 7.90 -4.89 -11.28
CA SER A 18 8.37 -5.45 -12.56
C SER A 18 8.21 -6.98 -12.55
N ALA A 19 8.22 -7.59 -13.74
CA ALA A 19 8.13 -9.05 -13.84
C ALA A 19 9.30 -9.74 -13.10
N GLU A 20 10.49 -9.16 -13.15
CA GLU A 20 11.70 -9.66 -12.49
C GLU A 20 11.58 -9.53 -10.96
N GLU A 21 11.22 -8.34 -10.45
CA GLU A 21 11.04 -8.12 -9.00
C GLU A 21 9.95 -9.03 -8.42
N TYR A 22 8.87 -9.26 -9.19
CA TYR A 22 7.81 -10.18 -8.78
C TYR A 22 8.30 -11.64 -8.78
N ALA A 23 9.07 -12.05 -9.77
CA ALA A 23 9.64 -13.40 -9.84
C ALA A 23 10.60 -13.66 -8.66
N GLU A 24 11.45 -12.69 -8.32
CA GLU A 24 12.32 -12.74 -7.14
C GLU A 24 11.52 -12.86 -5.84
N LEU A 25 10.50 -12.01 -5.65
CA LEU A 25 9.60 -12.08 -4.49
C LEU A 25 8.92 -13.46 -4.38
N LYS A 26 8.44 -14.00 -5.51
CA LYS A 26 7.76 -15.30 -5.53
C LYS A 26 8.72 -16.44 -5.20
N ALA A 27 9.94 -16.42 -5.73
CA ALA A 27 10.97 -17.40 -5.39
C ALA A 27 11.38 -17.33 -3.90
N ASP A 28 11.48 -16.12 -3.35
CA ASP A 28 11.75 -15.93 -1.92
C ASP A 28 10.63 -16.51 -1.05
N ILE A 29 9.36 -16.23 -1.38
CA ILE A 29 8.19 -16.79 -0.69
C ILE A 29 8.15 -18.32 -0.81
N GLN A 30 8.50 -18.88 -1.97
CA GLN A 30 8.54 -20.32 -2.14
C GLN A 30 9.61 -20.98 -1.24
N SER A 31 10.76 -20.33 -1.07
CA SER A 31 11.88 -20.89 -0.30
C SER A 31 11.74 -20.69 1.21
N ARG A 32 11.18 -19.57 1.67
CA ARG A 32 11.16 -19.19 3.09
C ARG A 32 9.77 -18.90 3.66
N GLY A 33 8.73 -18.91 2.82
CA GLY A 33 7.40 -18.45 3.19
C GLY A 33 7.29 -16.93 3.26
N VAL A 34 6.13 -16.45 3.71
CA VAL A 34 5.87 -15.02 3.88
C VAL A 34 6.49 -14.54 5.19
N MET A 35 7.57 -13.77 5.10
CA MET A 35 8.27 -13.23 6.28
C MET A 35 7.61 -11.96 6.85
N VAL A 36 7.03 -11.13 5.98
CA VAL A 36 6.31 -9.92 6.37
C VAL A 36 4.81 -10.18 6.19
N PRO A 37 4.00 -10.12 7.27
CA PRO A 37 2.58 -10.45 7.19
C PRO A 37 1.82 -9.66 6.12
N ILE A 38 0.76 -10.29 5.61
CA ILE A 38 -0.25 -9.61 4.80
C ILE A 38 -1.23 -8.93 5.76
N GLU A 39 -1.45 -7.63 5.58
CA GLU A 39 -2.40 -6.87 6.42
C GLU A 39 -3.76 -6.81 5.72
N TYR A 40 -4.82 -7.10 6.45
CA TYR A 40 -6.21 -7.05 6.02
C TYR A 40 -7.01 -6.09 6.88
N ASP A 41 -8.13 -5.59 6.37
CA ASP A 41 -9.17 -4.98 7.17
C ASP A 41 -10.17 -6.02 7.71
N GLU A 42 -11.14 -5.58 8.52
CA GLU A 42 -12.19 -6.43 9.08
C GLU A 42 -13.10 -7.10 8.03
N ALA A 43 -13.17 -6.57 6.81
CA ALA A 43 -13.94 -7.13 5.70
C ALA A 43 -13.13 -8.13 4.86
N GLY A 44 -11.85 -8.31 5.16
CA GLY A 44 -10.93 -9.18 4.42
C GLY A 44 -10.32 -8.54 3.17
N ALA A 45 -10.44 -7.22 3.00
CA ALA A 45 -9.73 -6.47 1.97
C ALA A 45 -8.25 -6.33 2.36
N VAL A 46 -7.35 -6.48 1.39
CA VAL A 46 -5.89 -6.37 1.61
C VAL A 46 -5.51 -4.90 1.75
N LEU A 47 -4.92 -4.54 2.88
CA LEU A 47 -4.35 -3.21 3.16
C LEU A 47 -2.85 -3.14 2.77
N ASP A 48 -2.11 -4.23 2.95
CA ASP A 48 -0.72 -4.36 2.50
C ASP A 48 -0.39 -5.80 2.13
N GLY A 49 0.48 -5.97 1.13
CA GLY A 49 0.96 -7.29 0.70
C GLY A 49 0.25 -7.89 -0.50
N HIS A 50 -0.36 -7.08 -1.38
CA HIS A 50 -1.03 -7.55 -2.61
C HIS A 50 -0.18 -8.53 -3.43
N HIS A 51 1.09 -8.20 -3.71
CA HIS A 51 1.99 -9.09 -4.45
C HIS A 51 2.33 -10.37 -3.67
N ARG A 52 2.41 -10.29 -2.32
CA ARG A 52 2.63 -11.47 -1.48
C ARG A 52 1.41 -12.40 -1.54
N LEU A 53 0.20 -11.85 -1.47
CA LEU A 53 -1.04 -12.62 -1.64
C LEU A 53 -1.09 -13.30 -3.01
N LYS A 54 -0.79 -12.55 -4.08
CA LYS A 54 -0.73 -13.09 -5.44
C LYS A 54 0.25 -14.25 -5.54
N ALA A 55 1.48 -14.08 -5.04
CA ALA A 55 2.50 -15.13 -5.02
C ALA A 55 2.05 -16.37 -4.21
N CYS A 56 1.46 -16.17 -3.03
CA CYS A 56 0.93 -17.27 -2.21
C CYS A 56 -0.14 -18.07 -2.96
N THR A 57 -1.08 -17.38 -3.60
CA THR A 57 -2.14 -17.99 -4.40
C THR A 57 -1.57 -18.79 -5.56
N GLU A 58 -0.63 -18.23 -6.31
CA GLU A 58 0.01 -18.91 -7.44
C GLU A 58 0.89 -20.10 -7.03
N LEU A 59 1.48 -20.05 -5.84
CA LEU A 59 2.25 -21.16 -5.26
C LEU A 59 1.37 -22.22 -4.59
N GLY A 60 0.06 -22.00 -4.50
CA GLY A 60 -0.88 -22.91 -3.85
C GLY A 60 -0.77 -22.95 -2.33
N LEU A 61 -0.10 -21.97 -1.70
CA LEU A 61 -0.03 -21.86 -0.25
C LEU A 61 -1.43 -21.63 0.33
N LYS A 62 -1.70 -22.22 1.50
CA LYS A 62 -2.99 -22.12 2.20
C LYS A 62 -2.94 -21.31 3.48
N GLU A 63 -1.73 -21.14 4.02
CA GLU A 63 -1.48 -20.44 5.27
C GLU A 63 -0.29 -19.51 5.09
N TRP A 64 -0.39 -18.32 5.67
CA TRP A 64 0.66 -17.31 5.72
C TRP A 64 0.42 -16.42 6.94
N PRO A 65 1.48 -15.80 7.51
CA PRO A 65 1.30 -14.79 8.54
C PRO A 65 0.42 -13.64 8.04
N SER A 66 -0.60 -13.31 8.82
CA SER A 66 -1.54 -12.23 8.51
C SER A 66 -1.89 -11.42 9.76
N VAL A 67 -2.30 -10.17 9.54
CA VAL A 67 -2.78 -9.27 10.60
C VAL A 67 -4.07 -8.63 10.13
N VAL A 68 -5.09 -8.60 10.98
CA VAL A 68 -6.33 -7.86 10.74
C VAL A 68 -6.27 -6.54 11.52
N ARG A 69 -6.46 -5.42 10.82
CA ARG A 69 -6.56 -4.08 11.42
C ARG A 69 -8.03 -3.71 11.54
N LEU A 70 -8.42 -3.20 12.70
CA LEU A 70 -9.81 -2.87 13.03
C LEU A 70 -9.96 -1.37 13.29
N GLY A 71 -11.17 -0.86 13.07
CA GLY A 71 -11.58 0.48 13.52
C GLY A 71 -11.06 1.65 12.70
N MET A 72 -10.68 1.40 11.44
CA MET A 72 -10.34 2.45 10.48
C MET A 72 -11.51 2.65 9.51
N ASP A 73 -11.86 3.91 9.22
CA ASP A 73 -12.70 4.20 8.07
C ASP A 73 -11.92 4.03 6.75
N GLU A 74 -12.63 4.12 5.62
CA GLU A 74 -12.03 3.91 4.29
C GLU A 74 -10.90 4.87 3.95
N ALA A 75 -10.97 6.13 4.41
CA ALA A 75 -9.92 7.11 4.20
C ALA A 75 -8.68 6.75 5.03
N ALA A 76 -8.87 6.45 6.31
CA ALA A 76 -7.82 5.99 7.21
C ALA A 76 -7.15 4.69 6.73
N LYS A 77 -7.91 3.75 6.15
CA LYS A 77 -7.36 2.53 5.52
C LYS A 77 -6.43 2.88 4.35
N ARG A 78 -6.82 3.80 3.46
CA ARG A 78 -5.98 4.26 2.34
C ARG A 78 -4.72 4.99 2.83
N THR A 79 -4.85 5.91 3.79
CA THR A 79 -3.69 6.59 4.40
C THR A 79 -2.75 5.58 5.08
N HIS A 80 -3.27 4.58 5.80
CA HIS A 80 -2.48 3.49 6.40
C HIS A 80 -1.71 2.68 5.35
N ALA A 81 -2.38 2.28 4.26
CA ALA A 81 -1.75 1.57 3.16
C ALA A 81 -0.60 2.39 2.53
N ARG A 82 -0.81 3.70 2.27
CA ARG A 82 0.24 4.60 1.76
C ARG A 82 1.41 4.71 2.70
N LYS A 83 1.15 4.92 3.99
CA LYS A 83 2.17 5.02 5.05
C LYS A 83 3.04 3.76 5.12
N LEU A 84 2.42 2.57 5.11
CA LEU A 84 3.17 1.30 5.12
C LEU A 84 4.06 1.16 3.89
N ASN A 85 3.54 1.49 2.71
CA ASN A 85 4.31 1.44 1.47
C ASN A 85 5.47 2.45 1.45
N MET A 86 5.26 3.64 2.01
CA MET A 86 6.30 4.67 2.15
C MET A 86 7.46 4.23 3.05
N ALA A 87 7.16 3.47 4.11
CA ALA A 87 8.13 2.99 5.09
C ALA A 87 8.87 1.72 4.67
N ARG A 88 8.23 0.83 3.87
CA ARG A 88 8.72 -0.54 3.61
C ARG A 88 9.45 -0.72 2.28
N ARG A 89 9.43 0.26 1.37
CA ARG A 89 10.04 0.12 0.03
C ARG A 89 11.12 1.16 -0.22
N HIS A 90 12.17 0.76 -0.94
CA HIS A 90 13.05 1.67 -1.66
C HIS A 90 12.27 2.33 -2.81
N LEU A 91 11.33 3.21 -2.46
CA LEU A 91 10.57 3.96 -3.44
C LEU A 91 11.49 4.92 -4.18
N ASN A 92 11.40 4.91 -5.51
CA ASN A 92 12.00 5.98 -6.28
C ASN A 92 11.21 7.30 -6.06
N GLN A 93 11.78 8.42 -6.51
CA GLN A 93 11.20 9.74 -6.27
C GLN A 93 9.80 9.90 -6.89
N GLU A 94 9.58 9.35 -8.08
CA GLU A 94 8.31 9.43 -8.80
C GLU A 94 7.20 8.67 -8.06
N GLN A 95 7.48 7.44 -7.61
CA GLN A 95 6.57 6.62 -6.83
C GLN A 95 6.17 7.33 -5.53
N ARG A 96 7.15 7.91 -4.84
CA ARG A 96 6.93 8.69 -3.61
C ARG A 96 6.00 9.88 -3.88
N ARG A 97 6.24 10.63 -4.96
CA ARG A 97 5.41 11.77 -5.35
C ARG A 97 3.98 11.34 -5.73
N GLY A 98 3.83 10.19 -6.40
CA GLY A 98 2.52 9.62 -6.72
C GLY A 98 1.68 9.31 -5.48
N LEU A 99 2.29 8.73 -4.43
CA LEU A 99 1.60 8.49 -3.16
C LEU A 99 1.15 9.78 -2.46
N ILE A 100 2.02 10.80 -2.45
CA ILE A 100 1.71 12.12 -1.87
C ILE A 100 0.57 12.78 -2.65
N GLN A 101 0.62 12.73 -3.98
CA GLN A 101 -0.42 13.26 -4.86
C GLN A 101 -1.78 12.59 -4.61
N ALA A 102 -1.81 11.26 -4.44
CA ALA A 102 -3.02 10.53 -4.13
C ALA A 102 -3.60 10.92 -2.76
N GLU A 103 -2.76 11.06 -1.73
CA GLU A 103 -3.19 11.52 -0.40
C GLU A 103 -3.77 12.93 -0.44
N LEU A 104 -3.12 13.85 -1.17
CA LEU A 104 -3.59 15.24 -1.33
C LEU A 104 -4.95 15.32 -2.04
N LYS A 105 -5.20 14.47 -3.03
CA LYS A 105 -6.48 14.44 -3.75
C LYS A 105 -7.62 13.90 -2.89
N GLU A 106 -7.33 12.94 -2.02
CA GLU A 106 -8.35 12.35 -1.13
C GLU A 106 -8.59 13.15 0.14
N ASN A 107 -7.61 13.93 0.60
CA ASN A 107 -7.68 14.73 1.82
C ASN A 107 -7.22 16.18 1.55
N PRO A 108 -7.87 16.91 0.64
CA PRO A 108 -7.43 18.26 0.23
C PRO A 108 -7.40 19.27 1.39
N GLU A 109 -8.24 19.06 2.39
CA GLU A 109 -8.38 19.89 3.60
C GLU A 109 -7.23 19.72 4.61
N LYS A 110 -6.50 18.61 4.55
CA LYS A 110 -5.35 18.41 5.45
C LYS A 110 -4.20 19.34 5.07
N SER A 111 -3.54 19.89 6.08
CA SER A 111 -2.34 20.71 5.86
C SER A 111 -1.16 19.86 5.37
N ASN A 112 -0.18 20.51 4.72
CA ASN A 112 1.05 19.85 4.28
C ASN A 112 1.80 19.17 5.44
N ARG A 113 1.74 19.75 6.64
CA ARG A 113 2.36 19.19 7.85
C ARG A 113 1.67 17.91 8.31
N GLN A 114 0.33 17.89 8.35
CA GLN A 114 -0.42 16.69 8.73
C GLN A 114 -0.12 15.52 7.78
N ILE A 115 -0.14 15.76 6.47
CA ILE A 115 0.17 14.73 5.47
C ILE A 115 1.63 14.25 5.60
N ALA A 116 2.57 15.19 5.81
CA ALA A 116 3.97 14.86 6.02
C ALA A 116 4.19 13.96 7.24
N ASP A 117 3.54 14.27 8.36
CA ASP A 117 3.61 13.50 9.60
C ASP A 117 2.99 12.10 9.46
N GLU A 118 1.87 12.00 8.75
CA GLU A 118 1.17 10.73 8.50
C GLU A 118 1.99 9.81 7.59
N LEU A 119 2.51 10.34 6.47
CA LEU A 119 3.26 9.59 5.47
C LEU A 119 4.76 9.48 5.80
N LYS A 120 5.26 10.13 6.85
CA LYS A 120 6.68 10.17 7.24
C LYS A 120 7.60 10.70 6.13
N VAL A 121 7.22 11.83 5.56
CA VAL A 121 8.01 12.60 4.56
C VAL A 121 8.20 14.04 5.03
N SER A 122 8.96 14.87 4.30
CA SER A 122 9.05 16.30 4.64
C SER A 122 7.84 17.09 4.13
N ASP A 123 7.43 18.10 4.88
CA ASP A 123 6.35 19.02 4.50
C ASP A 123 6.71 19.85 3.26
N HIS A 124 7.99 20.14 3.03
CA HIS A 124 8.46 20.75 1.79
C HIS A 124 8.20 19.86 0.55
N THR A 125 8.39 18.54 0.68
CA THR A 125 8.07 17.61 -0.42
C THR A 125 6.57 17.60 -0.70
N VAL A 126 5.74 17.60 0.36
CA VAL A 126 4.27 17.67 0.21
C VAL A 126 3.85 18.99 -0.45
N LYS A 127 4.42 20.12 0.00
CA LYS A 127 4.16 21.44 -0.57
C LYS A 127 4.47 21.46 -2.07
N ALA A 128 5.65 20.99 -2.49
CA ALA A 128 6.02 20.97 -3.89
C ALA A 128 5.03 20.18 -4.75
N VAL A 129 4.58 19.01 -4.28
CA VAL A 129 3.56 18.22 -5.00
C VAL A 129 2.21 18.93 -5.04
N ARG A 130 1.82 19.66 -3.99
CA ARG A 130 0.58 20.44 -3.97
C ARG A 130 0.64 21.61 -4.95
N ASP A 131 1.73 22.38 -4.94
CA ASP A 131 1.93 23.50 -5.85
C ASP A 131 1.82 23.03 -7.32
N ASP A 132 2.43 21.88 -7.64
CA ASP A 132 2.34 21.28 -8.99
C ASP A 132 0.89 20.91 -9.37
N LEU A 133 0.11 20.35 -8.44
CA LEU A 133 -1.30 20.02 -8.64
C LEU A 133 -2.19 21.25 -8.87
N GLU A 134 -1.94 22.35 -8.17
CA GLU A 134 -2.74 23.57 -8.24
C GLU A 134 -2.38 24.43 -9.46
N SER A 135 -1.19 24.20 -10.05
CA SER A 135 -0.73 24.89 -11.26
C SER A 135 -1.24 24.30 -12.59
N THR A 136 -1.98 23.19 -12.55
CA THR A 136 -2.52 22.46 -13.71
C THR A 136 -4.02 22.71 -13.87
#